data_AF-A0A3R6D2R5-F1
#
_entry.id   AF-A0A3R6D2R5-F1
#
_cell.length_a   1.000
_cell.length_b   1.000
_cell.length_c   1.000
_cell.angle_alpha   90.00
_cell.angle_beta   90.00
_cell.angle_gamma   90.00
#
_symmetry.space_group_name_H-M   'P 1'
#
loop_
_entity.id
_entity.type
_entity.pdbx_description
1 polymer ?
#
loop_
_entity_poly.entity_id
_entity_poly.type
_entity_poly.pdbx_seq_one_letter_code
_entity_poly.pdbx_strand_id
1 'polypeptide(L)'
;MTNTRDFEELAAPKTAAEELGISVATLRKYSLIVEKVTGNTNYFARTKQKARLYHQKDIDDLKALHRLSKNSGLTLQEAARQIYAVSDKKDERPKEEPKKVVPYTNSDVMDTKEVVKLLNTLQQTISNQNEAISSLQKQLNVIQKQNQDLIEAQKQLAAPKDNSDKIAALPDISGVVSDDDAEPKKDAEQKREEVKEDMHKSQEEMHDEIISKAKENAKKRATANVHRTLEDMQLPERKEHWWQRIFKF
;
A
#
# COMPACT_ATOMS: atom_id res chain seq x y z
N MET A 1 25.25 -27.66 32.21
CA MET A 1 24.77 -26.28 32.30
C MET A 1 25.41 -25.49 31.16
N THR A 2 24.66 -25.22 30.10
CA THR A 2 25.15 -24.43 28.96
C THR A 2 25.19 -22.97 29.39
N ASN A 3 26.40 -22.45 29.50
CA ASN A 3 26.65 -21.04 29.78
C ASN A 3 26.27 -20.24 28.52
N THR A 4 24.98 -19.93 28.36
CA THR A 4 24.47 -18.99 27.36
C THR A 4 24.98 -17.61 27.75
N ARG A 5 26.22 -17.32 27.35
CA ARG A 5 26.65 -15.94 27.21
C ARG A 5 25.87 -15.39 26.03
N ASP A 6 24.90 -14.54 26.33
CA ASP A 6 24.23 -13.70 25.34
C ASP A 6 25.28 -12.74 24.76
N PHE A 7 26.11 -13.23 23.85
CA PHE A 7 26.90 -12.39 22.98
C PHE A 7 25.91 -11.71 22.06
N GLU A 8 25.40 -10.55 22.46
CA GLU A 8 24.68 -9.68 21.53
C GLU A 8 25.66 -9.33 20.41
N GLU A 9 25.48 -9.99 19.25
CA GLU A 9 26.29 -9.76 18.08
C GLU A 9 25.98 -8.36 17.55
N LEU A 10 26.98 -7.48 17.67
CA LEU A 10 26.91 -6.11 17.21
C LEU A 10 27.17 -6.08 15.71
N ALA A 11 26.14 -5.76 14.93
CA ALA A 11 26.23 -5.67 13.48
C ALA A 11 27.00 -4.42 13.05
N ALA A 12 27.91 -4.60 12.09
CA ALA A 12 28.58 -3.48 11.43
C ALA A 12 27.60 -2.73 10.51
N PRO A 13 27.86 -1.46 10.15
CA PRO A 13 26.95 -0.68 9.30
C PRO A 13 26.69 -1.31 7.93
N LYS A 14 27.65 -2.09 7.41
CA LYS A 14 27.50 -2.78 6.13
C LYS A 14 26.50 -3.93 6.23
N THR A 15 26.63 -4.78 7.25
CA THR A 15 25.75 -5.93 7.45
C THR A 15 24.34 -5.48 7.82
N ALA A 16 24.20 -4.50 8.71
CA ALA A 16 22.91 -3.92 9.06
C ALA A 16 22.19 -3.27 7.86
N ALA A 17 22.94 -2.64 6.94
CA ALA A 17 22.37 -2.06 5.74
C ALA A 17 21.87 -3.13 4.74
N GLU A 18 22.61 -4.22 4.60
CA GLU A 18 22.24 -5.38 3.77
C GLU A 18 20.95 -6.04 4.31
N GLU A 19 20.84 -6.26 5.62
CA GLU A 19 19.63 -6.83 6.25
C GLU A 19 18.38 -5.94 6.08
N LEU A 20 18.57 -4.62 6.08
CA LEU A 20 17.50 -3.64 5.89
C LEU A 20 17.16 -3.39 4.42
N GLY A 21 17.97 -3.88 3.48
CA GLY A 21 17.83 -3.60 2.05
C GLY A 21 18.00 -2.13 1.69
N ILE A 22 18.82 -1.38 2.46
CA ILE A 22 19.08 0.05 2.23
C ILE A 22 20.57 0.33 2.02
N SER A 23 20.90 1.50 1.47
CA SER A 23 22.31 1.91 1.38
C SER A 23 22.88 2.27 2.76
N VAL A 24 24.19 2.04 2.95
CA VAL A 24 24.93 2.43 4.17
C VAL A 24 24.78 3.95 4.45
N ALA A 25 24.70 4.77 3.41
CA ALA A 25 24.49 6.21 3.54
C ALA A 25 23.10 6.53 4.10
N THR A 26 22.06 5.78 3.69
CA THR A 26 20.70 5.91 4.22
C THR A 26 20.65 5.49 5.68
N LEU A 27 21.26 4.35 6.03
CA LEU A 27 21.37 3.88 7.41
C LEU A 27 22.06 4.91 8.32
N ARG A 28 23.13 5.56 7.81
CA ARG A 28 23.82 6.66 8.51
C ARG A 28 22.89 7.86 8.74
N LYS A 29 22.04 8.22 7.77
CA LYS A 29 21.05 9.28 7.93
C LYS A 29 20.01 8.92 8.99
N TYR A 30 19.53 7.68 9.00
CA TYR A 30 18.50 7.22 9.94
C TYR A 30 19.05 7.21 11.36
N SER A 31 20.23 6.63 11.56
CA SER A 31 20.90 6.66 12.87
C SER A 31 21.17 8.08 13.39
N LEU A 32 21.58 9.02 12.54
CA LEU A 32 21.71 10.43 12.95
C LEU A 32 20.39 11.06 13.40
N ILE A 33 19.27 10.68 12.78
CA ILE A 33 17.95 11.19 13.16
C ILE A 33 17.51 10.60 14.49
N VAL A 34 17.74 9.30 14.70
CA VAL A 34 17.45 8.64 15.98
C VAL A 34 18.25 9.28 17.12
N GLU A 35 19.57 9.51 16.94
CA GLU A 35 20.41 10.22 17.92
C GLU A 35 19.91 11.65 18.22
N LYS A 36 19.43 12.37 17.20
CA LYS A 36 18.87 13.73 17.37
C LYS A 36 17.53 13.72 18.10
N VAL A 37 16.69 12.74 17.83
CA VAL A 37 15.33 12.65 18.38
C VAL A 37 15.33 12.17 19.83
N THR A 38 16.21 11.22 20.16
CA THR A 38 16.41 10.72 21.53
C THR A 38 17.26 11.66 22.38
N GLY A 39 17.97 12.62 21.76
CA GLY A 39 18.94 13.47 22.45
C GLY A 39 20.20 12.71 22.92
N ASN A 40 20.31 11.41 22.63
CA ASN A 40 21.45 10.58 23.00
C ASN A 40 22.39 10.40 21.79
N THR A 41 23.51 11.13 21.81
CA THR A 41 24.55 11.04 20.77
C THR A 41 25.30 9.70 20.74
N ASN A 42 25.17 8.91 21.80
CA ASN A 42 25.76 7.57 21.96
C ASN A 42 24.68 6.49 22.06
N TYR A 43 23.52 6.69 21.43
CA TYR A 43 22.45 5.70 21.36
C TYR A 43 22.95 4.36 20.79
N PHE A 44 23.69 4.41 19.68
CA PHE A 44 24.33 3.24 19.09
C PHE A 44 25.73 3.04 19.68
N ALA A 45 26.09 1.78 19.92
CA ALA A 45 27.46 1.41 20.28
C ALA A 45 28.44 1.88 19.20
N ARG A 46 29.67 2.23 19.60
CA ARG A 46 30.68 2.73 18.66
C ARG A 46 31.99 1.94 18.76
N THR A 47 32.65 1.76 17.62
CA THR A 47 34.03 1.24 17.58
C THR A 47 35.02 2.31 18.07
N LYS A 48 36.28 1.92 18.29
CA LYS A 48 37.38 2.87 18.57
C LYS A 48 37.55 3.95 17.48
N GLN A 49 37.15 3.62 16.24
CA GLN A 49 37.16 4.54 15.09
C GLN A 49 35.85 5.34 14.96
N LYS A 50 35.00 5.36 16.00
CA LYS A 50 33.70 6.05 16.06
C LYS A 50 32.65 5.55 15.04
N ALA A 51 32.87 4.40 14.42
CA ALA A 51 31.87 3.77 13.56
C ALA A 51 30.73 3.19 14.41
N ARG A 52 29.49 3.34 13.96
CA ARG A 52 28.30 2.84 14.68
C ARG A 52 28.20 1.32 14.56
N LEU A 53 27.74 0.70 15.63
CA LEU A 53 27.43 -0.72 15.74
C LEU A 53 25.98 -0.83 16.19
N TYR A 54 25.26 -1.77 15.59
CA TYR A 54 23.81 -1.91 15.77
C TYR A 54 23.51 -3.23 16.47
N HIS A 55 22.66 -3.19 17.49
CA HIS A 55 22.05 -4.40 18.04
C HIS A 55 20.94 -4.89 17.11
N GLN A 56 20.51 -6.15 17.25
CA GLN A 56 19.40 -6.67 16.46
C GLN A 56 18.12 -5.84 16.65
N LYS A 57 17.85 -5.38 17.88
CA LYS A 57 16.72 -4.51 18.21
C LYS A 57 16.78 -3.19 17.45
N ASP A 58 17.98 -2.60 17.34
CA ASP A 58 18.18 -1.36 16.59
C ASP A 58 17.83 -1.55 15.11
N ILE A 59 18.20 -2.70 14.53
CA ILE A 59 17.88 -3.04 13.14
C ILE A 59 16.37 -3.15 12.96
N ASP A 60 15.67 -3.84 13.87
CA ASP A 60 14.21 -3.99 13.82
C ASP A 60 13.48 -2.64 13.96
N ASP A 61 13.92 -1.78 14.88
CA ASP A 61 13.35 -0.44 15.09
C ASP A 61 13.61 0.46 13.87
N LEU A 62 14.81 0.38 13.27
CA LEU A 62 15.15 1.09 12.04
C LEU A 62 14.32 0.59 10.84
N LYS A 63 13.96 -0.70 10.82
CA LYS A 63 13.06 -1.28 9.82
C LYS A 63 11.64 -0.75 9.99
N ALA A 64 11.16 -0.68 11.23
CA ALA A 64 9.86 -0.09 11.55
C ALA A 64 9.82 1.39 11.15
N LEU A 65 10.90 2.14 11.42
CA LEU A 65 11.06 3.54 11.05
C LEU A 65 11.05 3.73 9.53
N HIS A 66 11.78 2.89 8.79
CA HIS A 66 11.78 2.93 7.33
C HIS A 66 10.38 2.68 6.75
N ARG A 67 9.67 1.67 7.26
CA ARG A 67 8.30 1.34 6.85
C ARG A 67 7.32 2.46 7.17
N LEU A 68 7.39 3.00 8.39
CA LEU A 68 6.51 4.07 8.84
C LEU A 68 6.70 5.33 7.98
N SER A 69 7.95 5.73 7.71
CA SER A 69 8.25 6.88 6.86
C SER A 69 7.76 6.72 5.42
N LYS A 70 7.69 5.50 4.89
CA LYS A 70 7.22 5.25 3.52
C LYS A 70 5.70 5.19 3.40
N ASN A 71 5.02 4.63 4.40
CA ASN A 71 3.59 4.30 4.30
C ASN A 71 2.66 5.38 4.87
N SER A 72 3.14 6.19 5.81
CA SER A 72 2.29 7.13 6.57
C SER A 72 2.31 8.57 6.06
N GLY A 73 3.16 8.90 5.07
CA GLY A 73 3.37 10.28 4.63
C GLY A 73 4.03 11.18 5.67
N LEU A 74 4.42 10.65 6.83
CA LEU A 74 5.10 11.37 7.89
C LEU A 74 6.55 11.67 7.52
N THR A 75 7.09 12.76 8.08
CA THR A 75 8.51 13.03 7.96
C THR A 75 9.31 11.99 8.75
N LEU A 76 10.53 11.71 8.29
CA LEU A 76 11.41 10.73 8.92
C LEU A 76 11.71 11.04 10.40
N GLN A 77 11.70 12.33 10.78
CA GLN A 77 11.87 12.77 12.16
C GLN A 77 10.64 12.50 13.02
N GLU A 78 9.43 12.69 12.48
CA GLU A 78 8.18 12.38 13.19
C GLU A 78 8.01 10.88 13.36
N ALA A 79 8.31 10.10 12.33
CA ALA A 79 8.34 8.64 12.41
C ALA A 79 9.33 8.16 13.49
N ALA A 80 10.52 8.78 13.55
CA ALA A 80 11.49 8.50 14.61
C ALA A 80 10.97 8.86 16.01
N ARG A 81 10.27 9.99 16.17
CA ARG A 81 9.65 10.35 17.45
C ARG A 81 8.62 9.34 17.89
N GLN A 82 7.81 8.82 16.97
CA GLN A 82 6.77 7.83 17.31
C GLN A 82 7.36 6.51 17.81
N ILE A 83 8.46 6.06 17.21
CA ILE A 83 9.10 4.78 17.57
C ILE A 83 10.00 4.96 18.81
N TYR A 84 10.84 6.00 18.84
CA TYR A 84 11.90 6.14 19.84
C TYR A 84 11.54 7.03 21.04
N ALA A 85 10.63 8.02 20.92
CA ALA A 85 10.29 8.89 22.06
C ALA A 85 9.33 8.23 23.07
N VAL A 86 8.70 7.10 22.71
CA VAL A 86 7.87 6.30 23.62
C VAL A 86 8.73 5.36 24.47
N SER A 87 9.89 4.95 23.97
CA SER A 87 10.82 4.00 24.62
C SER A 87 11.75 4.63 25.68
N ASP A 88 12.01 5.94 25.64
CA ASP A 88 12.84 6.62 26.66
C ASP A 88 12.19 6.67 28.06
N LYS A 89 10.94 6.22 28.22
CA LYS A 89 10.31 6.11 29.55
C LYS A 89 10.65 4.82 30.32
N LYS A 90 11.55 3.95 29.82
CA LYS A 90 11.72 2.61 30.42
C LYS A 90 13.12 2.16 30.85
N ASP A 91 14.17 2.96 30.75
CA ASP A 91 15.50 2.52 31.22
C ASP A 91 16.30 3.64 31.92
N GLU A 92 15.74 4.25 32.95
CA GLU A 92 16.55 4.80 34.05
C GLU A 92 16.77 3.71 35.10
N ARG A 93 17.75 2.84 34.86
CA ARG A 93 18.43 2.11 35.95
C ARG A 93 19.50 3.02 36.52
N PRO A 94 19.37 3.53 37.76
CA PRO A 94 20.38 4.42 38.32
C PRO A 94 21.62 3.62 38.69
N LYS A 95 22.73 3.87 37.99
CA LYS A 95 24.06 3.56 38.51
C LYS A 95 24.33 4.48 39.70
N GLU A 96 24.68 3.86 40.82
CA GLU A 96 25.09 4.49 42.05
C GLU A 96 26.35 5.32 41.85
N GLU A 97 26.27 6.65 42.01
CA GLU A 97 27.36 7.52 42.46
C GLU A 97 26.76 8.70 43.28
N PRO A 98 27.48 9.23 44.28
CA PRO A 98 26.88 9.80 45.49
C PRO A 98 26.28 11.20 45.27
N LYS A 99 24.99 11.34 45.61
CA LYS A 99 24.23 12.58 45.54
C LYS A 99 24.79 13.64 46.51
N LYS A 100 25.29 14.75 45.96
CA LYS A 100 25.23 16.05 46.64
C LYS A 100 23.76 16.47 46.72
N VAL A 101 23.26 16.64 47.94
CA VAL A 101 21.95 17.17 48.26
C VAL A 101 21.85 18.62 47.79
N VAL A 102 21.02 18.86 46.78
CA VAL A 102 20.44 20.18 46.48
C VAL A 102 18.98 20.15 46.96
N PRO A 103 18.52 21.18 47.69
CA PRO A 103 17.21 21.16 48.32
C PRO A 103 16.11 21.33 47.28
N TYR A 104 15.16 20.37 47.27
CA TYR A 104 13.90 20.46 46.53
C TYR A 104 13.07 21.63 47.09
N THR A 105 12.81 22.63 46.27
CA THR A 105 11.77 23.62 46.53
C THR A 105 10.41 23.02 46.13
N ASN A 106 9.49 22.91 47.09
CA ASN A 106 8.12 22.43 46.90
C ASN A 106 7.25 23.42 46.12
N SER A 107 7.50 23.62 44.82
CA SER A 107 6.68 24.49 43.97
C SER A 107 6.18 23.80 42.69
N ASP A 108 5.91 22.50 42.75
CA ASP A 108 5.34 21.74 41.62
C ASP A 108 4.16 20.88 42.08
N VAL A 109 3.23 21.51 42.80
CA VAL A 109 1.87 20.98 42.94
C VAL A 109 1.09 21.49 41.72
N MET A 110 1.02 20.68 40.66
CA MET A 110 0.09 20.91 39.55
C MET A 110 -1.28 21.32 40.11
N ASP A 111 -1.85 22.43 39.61
CA ASP A 111 -3.13 22.95 40.08
C ASP A 111 -4.18 21.84 39.98
N THR A 112 -4.93 21.59 41.06
CA THR A 112 -5.97 20.55 41.11
C THR A 112 -6.97 20.69 39.94
N LYS A 113 -7.19 21.92 39.46
CA LYS A 113 -8.00 22.19 38.27
C LYS A 113 -7.40 21.64 36.97
N GLU A 114 -6.08 21.64 36.84
CA GLU A 114 -5.39 21.06 35.68
C GLU A 114 -5.46 19.54 35.69
N VAL A 115 -5.39 18.91 36.88
CA VAL A 115 -5.60 17.46 37.03
C VAL A 115 -7.03 17.07 36.66
N VAL A 116 -8.03 17.84 37.08
CA VAL A 116 -9.44 17.58 36.71
C VAL A 116 -9.67 17.78 35.21
N LYS A 117 -9.04 18.78 34.58
CA LYS A 117 -9.07 18.94 33.13
C LYS A 117 -8.43 17.74 32.42
N LEU A 118 -7.29 17.26 32.91
CA LEU A 118 -6.61 16.08 32.36
C LEU A 118 -7.46 14.82 32.53
N LEU A 119 -8.12 14.63 33.66
CA LEU A 119 -9.03 13.50 33.88
C LEU A 119 -10.22 13.55 32.92
N ASN A 120 -10.82 14.73 32.72
CA ASN A 120 -11.91 14.90 31.76
C ASN A 120 -11.45 14.66 30.31
N THR A 121 -10.25 15.11 29.93
CA THR A 121 -9.73 14.85 28.57
C THR A 121 -9.39 13.38 28.37
N LEU A 122 -8.85 12.70 29.39
CA LEU A 122 -8.64 11.25 29.37
C LEU A 122 -9.98 10.51 29.24
N GLN A 123 -11.00 10.89 30.02
CA GLN A 123 -12.33 10.30 29.93
C GLN A 123 -12.94 10.50 28.54
N GLN A 124 -12.85 11.70 27.97
CA GLN A 124 -13.33 11.98 26.62
C GLN A 124 -12.56 11.17 25.57
N THR A 125 -11.26 11.01 25.76
CA THR A 125 -10.42 10.22 24.86
C THR A 125 -10.80 8.74 24.90
N ILE A 126 -11.10 8.19 26.09
CA ILE A 126 -11.58 6.81 26.25
C ILE A 126 -12.94 6.63 25.57
N SER A 127 -13.87 7.59 25.73
CA SER A 127 -15.16 7.54 25.04
C SER A 127 -15.00 7.54 23.52
N ASN A 128 -14.17 8.44 22.98
CA ASN A 128 -13.89 8.50 21.55
C ASN A 128 -13.22 7.20 21.04
N GLN A 129 -12.32 6.60 21.83
CA GLN A 129 -11.71 5.31 21.50
C GLN A 129 -12.74 4.18 21.48
N ASN A 130 -13.67 4.14 22.43
CA ASN A 130 -14.73 3.13 22.45
C ASN A 130 -15.68 3.24 21.25
N GLU A 131 -16.01 4.46 20.82
CA GLU A 131 -16.79 4.69 19.59
C GLU A 131 -16.03 4.23 18.34
N ALA A 132 -14.72 4.53 18.27
CA ALA A 132 -13.87 4.06 17.19
C ALA A 132 -13.80 2.52 17.15
N ILE A 133 -13.63 1.87 18.31
CA ILE A 133 -13.66 0.40 18.42
C ILE A 133 -15.01 -0.15 17.93
N SER A 134 -16.13 0.46 18.32
CA SER A 134 -17.46 0.04 17.88
C SER A 134 -17.64 0.17 16.36
N SER A 135 -17.16 1.27 15.77
CA SER A 135 -17.25 1.47 14.32
C SER A 135 -16.35 0.49 13.55
N LEU A 136 -15.14 0.22 14.04
CA LEU A 136 -14.25 -0.80 13.47
C LEU A 136 -14.85 -2.20 13.57
N GLN A 137 -15.45 -2.57 14.69
CA GLN A 137 -16.15 -3.85 14.84
C GLN A 137 -17.31 -3.97 13.84
N LYS A 138 -18.08 -2.91 13.60
CA LYS A 138 -19.12 -2.90 12.57
C LYS A 138 -18.54 -3.09 11.17
N GLN A 139 -17.45 -2.38 10.84
CA GLN A 139 -16.80 -2.53 9.53
C GLN A 139 -16.24 -3.94 9.34
N LEU A 140 -15.60 -4.53 10.35
CA LEU A 140 -15.11 -5.91 10.29
C LEU A 140 -16.25 -6.90 10.05
N ASN A 141 -17.40 -6.73 10.72
CA ASN A 141 -18.56 -7.59 10.48
C ASN A 141 -19.11 -7.44 9.05
N VAL A 142 -19.15 -6.22 8.50
CA VAL A 142 -19.57 -5.98 7.11
C VAL A 142 -18.60 -6.65 6.13
N ILE A 143 -17.29 -6.46 6.32
CA ILE A 143 -16.26 -7.07 5.46
C ILE A 143 -16.30 -8.60 5.56
N GLN A 144 -16.45 -9.14 6.77
CA GLN A 144 -16.57 -10.59 6.97
C GLN A 144 -17.78 -11.15 6.22
N LYS A 145 -18.93 -10.46 6.28
CA LYS A 145 -20.13 -10.86 5.53
C LYS A 145 -19.91 -10.78 4.01
N GLN A 146 -19.33 -9.69 3.52
CA GLN A 146 -18.98 -9.55 2.11
C GLN A 146 -18.04 -10.66 1.63
N ASN A 147 -17.04 -11.02 2.44
CA ASN A 147 -16.13 -12.13 2.12
C ASN A 147 -16.86 -13.48 2.10
N GLN A 148 -17.78 -13.72 3.03
CA GLN A 148 -18.63 -14.92 3.00
C GLN A 148 -19.49 -14.97 1.75
N ASP A 149 -20.17 -13.86 1.41
CA ASP A 149 -21.01 -13.75 0.21
C ASP A 149 -20.19 -14.00 -1.07
N LEU A 150 -18.96 -13.46 -1.16
CA LEU A 150 -18.05 -13.70 -2.29
C LEU A 150 -17.61 -15.16 -2.38
N ILE A 151 -17.30 -15.81 -1.26
CA ILE A 151 -16.96 -17.23 -1.22
C ILE A 151 -18.17 -18.08 -1.64
N GLU A 152 -19.37 -17.74 -1.20
CA GLU A 152 -20.60 -18.42 -1.61
C GLU A 152 -20.88 -18.23 -3.11
N ALA A 153 -20.72 -17.01 -3.62
CA ALA A 153 -20.84 -16.73 -5.05
C ALA A 153 -19.81 -17.52 -5.87
N GLN A 154 -18.55 -17.58 -5.43
CA GLN A 154 -17.53 -18.42 -6.07
C GLN A 154 -17.92 -19.91 -6.03
N LYS A 155 -18.44 -20.42 -4.92
CA LYS A 155 -18.92 -21.81 -4.82
C LYS A 155 -20.09 -22.07 -5.78
N GLN A 156 -21.01 -21.13 -5.94
CA GLN A 156 -22.12 -21.26 -6.89
C GLN A 156 -21.68 -21.20 -8.36
N LEU A 157 -20.59 -20.48 -8.65
CA LEU A 157 -19.97 -20.41 -9.99
C LEU A 157 -19.09 -21.62 -10.29
N ALA A 158 -18.43 -22.17 -9.27
CA ALA A 158 -17.56 -23.34 -9.37
C ALA A 158 -18.32 -24.67 -9.28
N ALA A 159 -19.52 -24.68 -8.71
CA ALA A 159 -20.41 -25.82 -8.79
C ALA A 159 -20.88 -25.92 -10.26
N PRO A 160 -20.56 -27.00 -10.99
CA PRO A 160 -21.17 -27.24 -12.29
C PRO A 160 -22.64 -27.45 -12.01
N LYS A 161 -23.47 -26.42 -12.28
CA LYS A 161 -24.91 -26.66 -12.39
C LYS A 161 -25.05 -27.63 -13.54
N ASP A 162 -25.35 -28.88 -13.21
CA ASP A 162 -25.80 -29.94 -14.11
C ASP A 162 -27.07 -29.43 -14.82
N ASN A 163 -26.85 -28.58 -15.83
CA ASN A 163 -27.86 -28.11 -16.76
C ASN A 163 -27.80 -28.98 -18.02
N SER A 164 -27.48 -30.28 -17.87
CA SER A 164 -27.55 -31.26 -18.97
C SER A 164 -28.91 -31.20 -19.67
N ASP A 165 -29.97 -30.98 -18.88
CA ASP A 165 -31.35 -31.01 -19.36
C ASP A 165 -31.76 -29.71 -20.07
N LYS A 166 -31.05 -28.60 -19.82
CA LYS A 166 -31.28 -27.33 -20.53
C LYS A 166 -30.43 -27.17 -21.77
N ILE A 167 -29.23 -27.76 -21.81
CA ILE A 167 -28.35 -27.73 -22.99
C ILE A 167 -28.95 -28.59 -24.12
N ALA A 168 -29.61 -29.71 -23.78
CA ALA A 168 -30.29 -30.57 -24.75
C ALA A 168 -31.55 -29.94 -25.39
N ALA A 169 -32.07 -28.84 -24.82
CA ALA A 169 -33.28 -28.15 -25.29
C ALA A 169 -32.99 -26.87 -26.10
N LEU A 170 -31.72 -26.50 -26.31
CA LEU A 170 -31.38 -25.42 -27.23
C LEU A 170 -31.51 -25.93 -28.67
N PRO A 171 -32.20 -25.20 -29.57
CA PRO A 171 -32.16 -25.52 -30.99
C PRO A 171 -30.72 -25.44 -31.50
N ASP A 172 -30.34 -26.35 -32.40
CA ASP A 172 -29.05 -26.34 -33.07
C ASP A 172 -28.91 -25.05 -33.90
N ILE A 173 -28.16 -24.09 -33.36
CA ILE A 173 -27.91 -22.77 -33.97
C ILE A 173 -26.65 -22.81 -34.86
N SER A 174 -26.07 -23.98 -35.17
CA SER A 174 -24.91 -24.06 -36.09
C SER A 174 -25.19 -23.51 -37.50
N GLY A 175 -26.45 -23.21 -37.83
CA GLY A 175 -26.87 -22.56 -39.07
C GLY A 175 -27.31 -21.08 -38.98
N VAL A 176 -27.37 -20.45 -37.80
CA VAL A 176 -27.73 -19.01 -37.67
C VAL A 176 -26.48 -18.22 -37.28
N VAL A 177 -25.69 -17.91 -38.30
CA VAL A 177 -24.83 -16.73 -38.29
C VAL A 177 -25.66 -15.65 -38.96
N SER A 178 -26.18 -14.70 -38.19
CA SER A 178 -26.64 -13.45 -38.76
C SER A 178 -25.42 -12.76 -39.37
N ASP A 179 -25.43 -12.58 -40.70
CA ASP A 179 -24.37 -12.00 -41.53
C ASP A 179 -24.07 -10.51 -41.24
N ASP A 180 -24.37 -9.99 -40.04
CA ASP A 180 -24.41 -8.54 -39.78
C ASP A 180 -23.37 -8.03 -38.75
N ASP A 181 -22.40 -8.86 -38.37
CA ASP A 181 -21.18 -8.38 -37.67
C ASP A 181 -19.94 -8.80 -38.46
N ALA A 182 -19.51 -7.89 -39.34
CA ALA A 182 -18.29 -8.00 -40.12
C ALA A 182 -17.04 -7.82 -39.24
N GLU A 183 -16.64 -8.88 -38.53
CA GLU A 183 -15.22 -9.13 -38.29
C GLU A 183 -14.75 -10.28 -39.19
N PRO A 184 -13.54 -10.18 -39.80
CA PRO A 184 -13.02 -11.27 -40.62
C PRO A 184 -12.89 -12.52 -39.75
N LYS A 185 -13.63 -13.56 -40.11
CA LYS A 185 -13.57 -14.89 -39.47
C LYS A 185 -12.13 -15.37 -39.52
N LYS A 186 -11.36 -15.18 -38.45
CA LYS A 186 -10.03 -15.79 -38.29
C LYS A 186 -10.21 -17.31 -38.33
N ASP A 187 -9.53 -17.97 -39.26
CA ASP A 187 -9.58 -19.42 -39.44
C ASP A 187 -9.15 -20.14 -38.16
N ALA A 188 -9.71 -21.33 -37.94
CA ALA A 188 -9.43 -22.13 -36.74
C ALA A 188 -7.94 -22.47 -36.57
N GLU A 189 -7.16 -22.45 -37.66
CA GLU A 189 -5.70 -22.62 -37.66
C GLU A 189 -4.98 -21.38 -37.12
N GLN A 190 -5.40 -20.18 -37.50
CA GLN A 190 -4.83 -18.92 -37.01
C GLN A 190 -5.04 -18.76 -35.50
N LYS A 191 -6.21 -19.19 -34.99
CA LYS A 191 -6.47 -19.20 -33.54
C LYS A 191 -5.57 -20.19 -32.79
N ARG A 192 -5.19 -21.31 -33.41
CA ARG A 192 -4.28 -22.31 -32.82
C ARG A 192 -2.83 -21.83 -32.84
N GLU A 193 -2.44 -21.05 -33.83
CA GLU A 193 -1.12 -20.42 -33.89
C GLU A 193 -0.98 -19.28 -32.86
N GLU A 194 -1.99 -18.42 -32.71
CA GLU A 194 -2.03 -17.35 -31.70
C GLU A 194 -1.87 -17.92 -30.28
N VAL A 195 -2.53 -19.04 -29.97
CA VAL A 195 -2.39 -19.74 -28.67
C VAL A 195 -1.00 -20.34 -28.46
N LYS A 196 -0.32 -20.81 -29.51
CA LYS A 196 1.06 -21.32 -29.40
C LYS A 196 2.05 -20.19 -29.17
N GLU A 197 1.86 -19.04 -29.82
CA GLU A 197 2.68 -17.86 -29.58
C GLU A 197 2.51 -17.32 -28.16
N ASP A 198 1.27 -17.27 -27.66
CA ASP A 198 0.97 -16.83 -26.30
C ASP A 198 1.56 -17.76 -25.22
N MET A 199 1.69 -19.05 -25.51
CA MET A 199 2.34 -20.01 -24.60
C MET A 199 3.84 -19.75 -24.38
N HIS A 200 4.50 -19.05 -25.31
CA HIS A 200 5.94 -18.75 -25.22
C HIS A 200 6.23 -17.38 -24.59
N LYS A 201 5.22 -16.55 -24.33
CA LYS A 201 5.36 -15.23 -23.71
C LYS A 201 5.63 -15.36 -22.21
N SER A 202 6.46 -14.47 -21.68
CA SER A 202 6.68 -14.38 -20.23
C SER A 202 5.41 -13.90 -19.51
N GLN A 203 5.25 -14.27 -18.24
CA GLN A 203 4.09 -13.86 -17.42
C GLN A 203 3.96 -12.33 -17.32
N GLU A 204 5.08 -11.61 -17.33
CA GLU A 204 5.12 -10.14 -17.29
C GLU A 204 4.68 -9.51 -18.62
N GLU A 205 5.08 -10.10 -19.74
CA GLU A 205 4.67 -9.67 -21.09
C GLU A 205 3.18 -9.91 -21.32
N MET A 206 2.66 -11.06 -20.87
CA MET A 206 1.22 -11.37 -20.93
C MET A 206 0.40 -10.40 -20.08
N HIS A 207 0.89 -10.00 -18.90
CA HIS A 207 0.23 -9.02 -18.05
C HIS A 207 0.13 -7.64 -18.71
N ASP A 208 1.22 -7.17 -19.32
CA ASP A 208 1.24 -5.87 -20.00
C ASP A 208 0.37 -5.88 -21.27
N GLU A 209 0.35 -6.99 -22.01
CA GLU A 209 -0.52 -7.18 -23.15
C GLU A 209 -2.00 -7.18 -22.74
N ILE A 210 -2.38 -7.84 -21.64
CA ILE A 210 -3.74 -7.80 -21.11
C ILE A 210 -4.14 -6.37 -20.72
N ILE A 211 -3.27 -5.62 -20.05
CA ILE A 211 -3.56 -4.23 -19.65
C ILE A 211 -3.72 -3.33 -20.86
N SER A 212 -2.86 -3.47 -21.87
CA SER A 212 -2.97 -2.69 -23.10
C SER A 212 -4.24 -2.99 -23.88
N LYS A 213 -4.60 -4.27 -24.03
CA LYS A 213 -5.83 -4.73 -24.72
C LYS A 213 -7.09 -4.33 -23.95
N ALA A 214 -7.05 -4.33 -22.62
CA ALA A 214 -8.12 -3.80 -21.77
C ALA A 214 -8.31 -2.29 -21.94
N LYS A 215 -7.21 -1.51 -22.00
CA LYS A 215 -7.25 -0.07 -22.28
C LYS A 215 -7.77 0.23 -23.68
N GLU A 216 -7.40 -0.56 -24.68
CA GLU A 216 -7.91 -0.41 -26.06
C GLU A 216 -9.41 -0.69 -26.15
N ASN A 217 -9.88 -1.78 -25.54
CA ASN A 217 -11.31 -2.10 -25.49
C ASN A 217 -12.12 -1.06 -24.72
N ALA A 218 -11.57 -0.51 -23.63
CA ALA A 218 -12.19 0.58 -22.90
C ALA A 218 -12.30 1.85 -23.77
N LYS A 219 -11.27 2.18 -24.56
CA LYS A 219 -11.31 3.29 -25.53
C LYS A 219 -12.33 3.05 -26.63
N LYS A 220 -12.36 1.85 -27.23
CA LYS A 220 -13.34 1.48 -28.27
C LYS A 220 -14.78 1.55 -27.75
N ARG A 221 -15.03 1.09 -26.52
CA ARG A 221 -16.35 1.20 -25.87
C ARG A 221 -16.70 2.64 -25.51
N ALA A 222 -15.71 3.44 -25.08
CA ALA A 222 -15.91 4.86 -24.82
C ALA A 222 -16.27 5.63 -26.09
N THR A 223 -15.67 5.31 -27.24
CA THR A 223 -16.01 5.95 -28.53
C THR A 223 -17.30 5.40 -29.16
N ALA A 224 -17.62 4.11 -28.96
CA ALA A 224 -18.82 3.50 -29.52
C ALA A 224 -20.11 3.89 -28.77
N ASN A 225 -20.03 4.23 -27.48
CA ASN A 225 -21.17 4.64 -26.67
C ASN A 225 -21.28 6.16 -26.47
N VAL A 226 -20.56 6.97 -27.25
CA VAL A 226 -20.90 8.40 -27.35
C VAL A 226 -22.13 8.48 -28.23
N HIS A 227 -23.31 8.67 -27.61
CA HIS A 227 -24.49 9.09 -28.34
C HIS A 227 -24.10 10.23 -29.29
N ARG A 228 -24.38 10.07 -30.60
CA ARG A 228 -24.16 11.14 -31.60
C ARG A 228 -24.70 12.45 -31.02
N THR A 229 -23.83 13.42 -30.85
CA THR A 229 -24.25 14.73 -30.34
C THR A 229 -25.12 15.40 -31.41
N LEU A 230 -25.94 16.38 -31.01
CA LEU A 230 -26.72 17.16 -31.97
C LEU A 230 -25.85 17.85 -33.02
N GLU A 231 -24.56 18.09 -32.73
CA GLU A 231 -23.58 18.59 -33.69
C GLU A 231 -23.18 17.56 -34.75
N ASP A 232 -23.09 16.27 -34.39
CA ASP A 232 -22.76 15.19 -35.35
C ASP A 232 -23.92 14.85 -36.31
N MET A 233 -25.16 15.21 -35.96
CA MET A 233 -26.31 15.08 -36.85
C MET A 233 -26.59 16.33 -37.70
N GLN A 234 -25.83 17.41 -37.49
CA GLN A 234 -25.89 18.56 -38.39
C GLN A 234 -25.20 18.16 -39.70
N LEU A 235 -25.89 18.39 -40.82
CA LEU A 235 -25.29 18.25 -42.14
C LEU A 235 -24.03 19.13 -42.18
N PRO A 236 -22.86 18.60 -42.57
CA PRO A 236 -21.67 19.42 -42.68
C PRO A 236 -21.96 20.58 -43.63
N GLU A 237 -21.57 21.80 -43.24
CA GLU A 237 -21.67 22.96 -44.14
C GLU A 237 -20.97 22.62 -45.46
N ARG A 238 -21.64 22.93 -46.58
CA ARG A 238 -21.15 22.59 -47.91
C ARG A 238 -19.77 23.19 -48.10
N LYS A 239 -18.74 22.35 -48.08
CA LYS A 239 -17.36 22.78 -48.32
C LYS A 239 -17.31 23.41 -49.71
N GLU A 240 -16.92 24.67 -49.79
CA GLU A 240 -16.62 25.32 -51.06
C GLU A 240 -15.54 24.48 -51.77
N HIS A 241 -15.82 24.11 -53.01
CA HIS A 241 -14.87 23.33 -53.77
C HIS A 241 -13.62 24.18 -54.02
N TRP A 242 -12.46 23.53 -54.07
CA TRP A 242 -11.16 24.20 -54.18
C TRP A 242 -11.08 25.19 -55.36
N TRP A 243 -11.83 24.95 -56.44
CA TRP A 243 -11.95 25.87 -57.59
C TRP A 243 -12.71 27.16 -57.27
N GLN A 244 -13.74 27.11 -56.42
CA GLN A 244 -14.49 28.30 -55.96
C GLN A 244 -13.61 29.20 -55.09
N ARG A 245 -12.66 28.61 -54.36
CA ARG A 245 -11.66 29.35 -53.57
C ARG A 245 -10.64 30.09 -54.43
N ILE A 246 -10.43 29.66 -55.67
CA ILE A 246 -9.45 30.24 -56.60
C ILE A 246 -10.11 31.28 -57.52
N PHE A 247 -11.36 31.06 -57.93
CA PHE A 247 -12.05 31.91 -58.91
C PHE A 247 -13.24 32.67 -58.32
N LYS A 248 -13.12 33.24 -57.11
CA LYS A 248 -14.19 34.04 -56.50
C LYS A 248 -14.66 35.15 -57.45
N PHE A 249 -15.88 35.00 -57.97
CA PHE A 249 -16.73 36.07 -58.50
C PHE A 249 -17.71 36.49 -57.41
#